data_AF-A0A0D9PFT1-F1
#
_entry.id   AF-A0A0D9PFT1-F1
#
_cell.length_a   1.000
_cell.length_b   1.000
_cell.length_c   1.000
_cell.angle_alpha   90.00
_cell.angle_beta   90.00
_cell.angle_gamma   90.00
#
_symmetry.space_group_name_H-M   'P 1'
#
loop_
_entity.id
_entity.type
_entity.pdbx_description
1 polymer ?
#
loop_
_entity_poly.entity_id
_entity_poly.type
_entity_poly.pdbx_seq_one_letter_code
_entity_poly.pdbx_strand_id
1 'polypeptide(L)'
;MAGASSSSGSSFTSSSLGRPPTYGRSHVSPVDSTWTPTSGVSTLSAPSTGGSVALQTSLRPLDLGPPGYQATIVLFQDTPDERTVYLGPWEVVGSEQRRVLWQCSYQNELLEHYLPSDIPSEIHPHTLHSRHRQYHDPSDMERYLTFPEPHRIRYFSDEGVCIHDQYIQVRYEFTTVDASIRFQGDLRRKDMVGFYDVDVLWTNVHGRTDTFGKVKGIGAIQRLKMWRDRYTTFHSLSVLANKTDGQYREYDVHIFDGELRSRDDRAKQLKLSVRGRRGSAPDEAPQRRFSFARGVRPRVRSSGGNIGQSSSESSPSSPQPVDIRYLSIQFSSRQDYRRFLEMWLYAHSSDRDFQGIPFPPHHFELPSPQMLPGQPVELESPDWTRTLEPVAEPEESDDRG
;
A
#
# COMPACT_ATOMS: atom_id res chain seq x y z
N MET A 1 -44.75 30.14 22.05
CA MET A 1 -45.85 29.91 21.10
C MET A 1 -45.59 30.71 19.85
N ALA A 2 -45.68 30.05 18.68
CA ALA A 2 -45.77 30.54 17.30
C ALA A 2 -44.67 31.53 16.81
N GLY A 3 -44.05 31.39 15.63
CA GLY A 3 -44.30 30.52 14.49
C GLY A 3 -44.11 31.32 13.19
N ALA A 4 -43.56 30.64 12.17
CA ALA A 4 -43.39 31.05 10.76
C ALA A 4 -42.30 32.10 10.47
N SER A 5 -41.58 32.13 9.34
CA SER A 5 -41.29 31.28 8.17
C SER A 5 -40.81 32.28 7.12
N SER A 6 -39.64 32.10 6.50
CA SER A 6 -39.41 32.66 5.17
C SER A 6 -38.30 31.93 4.43
N SER A 7 -38.76 31.07 3.52
CA SER A 7 -38.04 30.66 2.32
C SER A 7 -37.85 31.85 1.38
N SER A 8 -36.72 31.92 0.68
CA SER A 8 -36.63 32.61 -0.61
C SER A 8 -35.50 31.99 -1.42
N GLY A 9 -35.89 31.26 -2.46
CA GLY A 9 -35.04 31.06 -3.63
C GLY A 9 -35.26 32.20 -4.60
N SER A 10 -34.23 32.54 -5.36
CA SER A 10 -34.38 33.07 -6.72
C SER A 10 -33.04 32.98 -7.45
N SER A 11 -33.17 32.85 -8.75
CA SER A 11 -32.14 32.52 -9.72
C SER A 11 -32.12 33.62 -10.80
N PHE A 12 -31.08 33.58 -11.65
CA PHE A 12 -30.91 34.23 -12.97
C PHE A 12 -30.82 35.79 -12.99
N THR A 13 -29.94 36.48 -13.72
CA THR A 13 -29.52 36.38 -15.13
C THR A 13 -28.25 37.21 -15.40
N SER A 14 -27.59 36.87 -16.52
CA SER A 14 -26.46 37.56 -17.17
C SER A 14 -26.73 39.00 -17.61
N SER A 15 -25.66 39.76 -17.86
CA SER A 15 -25.64 40.81 -18.87
C SER A 15 -24.27 40.90 -19.55
N SER A 16 -24.33 40.91 -20.88
CA SER A 16 -23.23 41.01 -21.85
C SER A 16 -23.28 42.35 -22.59
N LEU A 17 -22.15 42.76 -23.19
CA LEU A 17 -21.88 43.74 -24.27
C LEU A 17 -20.89 44.85 -23.81
N GLY A 18 -19.81 45.19 -24.53
CA GLY A 18 -19.34 44.70 -25.82
C GLY A 18 -18.08 45.41 -26.38
N ARG A 19 -17.64 44.83 -27.51
CA ARG A 19 -16.84 45.31 -28.67
C ARG A 19 -15.29 45.55 -28.60
N PRO A 20 -14.58 45.29 -29.74
CA PRO A 20 -13.12 45.07 -29.86
C PRO A 20 -12.37 46.30 -30.47
N PRO A 21 -11.03 46.25 -30.71
CA PRO A 21 -10.54 45.81 -32.03
C PRO A 21 -9.08 45.21 -32.14
N THR A 22 -8.90 44.36 -33.17
CA THR A 22 -7.79 44.16 -34.16
C THR A 22 -6.28 43.96 -33.84
N TYR A 23 -5.78 42.86 -34.44
CA TYR A 23 -4.50 42.55 -35.13
C TYR A 23 -3.14 42.64 -34.41
N GLY A 24 -2.46 41.49 -34.39
CA GLY A 24 -1.01 41.35 -34.20
C GLY A 24 -0.56 39.90 -34.17
N ARG A 25 -0.02 39.40 -35.28
CA ARG A 25 0.50 38.03 -35.45
C ARG A 25 2.01 38.02 -35.14
N SER A 26 2.47 37.20 -34.20
CA SER A 26 3.88 36.79 -34.10
C SER A 26 4.03 35.51 -33.29
N HIS A 27 4.69 34.53 -33.90
CA HIS A 27 5.09 33.22 -33.36
C HIS A 27 6.07 33.35 -32.19
N VAL A 28 5.89 32.59 -31.09
CA VAL A 28 6.93 31.86 -30.30
C VAL A 28 6.23 30.76 -29.47
N SER A 29 6.85 29.57 -29.38
CA SER A 29 6.42 28.35 -28.67
C SER A 29 6.15 28.52 -27.15
N PRO A 30 5.27 27.71 -26.52
CA PRO A 30 5.16 27.67 -25.07
C PRO A 30 6.00 26.53 -24.45
N VAL A 31 6.83 26.93 -23.48
CA VAL A 31 7.38 26.08 -22.42
C VAL A 31 6.31 25.94 -21.32
N ASP A 32 6.20 24.71 -20.80
CA ASP A 32 5.58 24.25 -19.55
C ASP A 32 4.39 25.03 -18.96
N SER A 33 3.23 24.37 -18.97
CA SER A 33 2.15 24.66 -18.02
C SER A 33 1.28 23.42 -17.80
N THR A 34 1.47 22.82 -16.63
CA THR A 34 0.44 22.31 -15.70
C THR A 34 -0.89 21.90 -16.35
N TRP A 35 -1.09 20.59 -16.57
CA TRP A 35 -2.37 20.07 -17.03
C TRP A 35 -3.05 19.20 -15.96
N THR A 36 -4.15 19.72 -15.42
CA THR A 36 -5.22 18.97 -14.74
C THR A 36 -6.35 18.74 -15.74
N PRO A 37 -6.89 17.52 -15.93
CA PRO A 37 -8.03 17.33 -16.82
C PRO A 37 -9.33 17.60 -16.06
N THR A 38 -10.07 18.64 -16.47
CA THR A 38 -11.52 18.75 -16.24
C THR A 38 -12.27 18.10 -17.39
N SER A 39 -13.27 17.31 -17.02
CA SER A 39 -14.15 16.48 -17.84
C SER A 39 -14.90 17.28 -18.93
N GLY A 40 -14.77 16.82 -20.18
CA GLY A 40 -15.64 17.21 -21.29
C GLY A 40 -16.52 16.04 -21.69
N VAL A 41 -17.81 16.15 -21.41
CA VAL A 41 -18.87 15.23 -21.87
C VAL A 41 -19.09 15.48 -23.37
N SER A 42 -18.97 14.43 -24.19
CA SER A 42 -19.37 14.47 -25.60
C SER A 42 -20.54 13.52 -25.83
N THR A 43 -21.74 14.07 -25.83
CA THR A 43 -22.95 13.45 -26.39
C THR A 43 -22.87 13.51 -27.91
N LEU A 44 -22.53 12.40 -28.56
CA LEU A 44 -22.54 12.30 -30.02
C LEU A 44 -23.99 12.15 -30.51
N SER A 45 -24.47 13.17 -31.24
CA SER A 45 -25.62 13.07 -32.13
C SER A 45 -25.11 12.79 -33.56
N ALA A 46 -25.74 11.84 -34.25
CA ALA A 46 -25.46 11.54 -35.65
C ALA A 46 -25.90 12.67 -36.59
N PRO A 47 -25.16 12.87 -37.70
CA PRO A 47 -25.86 12.91 -38.98
C PRO A 47 -25.15 12.12 -40.10
N SER A 48 -25.96 11.83 -41.10
CA SER A 48 -25.79 10.92 -42.23
C SER A 48 -24.91 11.45 -43.38
N THR A 49 -24.29 10.49 -44.08
CA THR A 49 -23.94 10.48 -45.52
C THR A 49 -22.77 11.34 -46.01
N GLY A 50 -21.80 10.70 -46.66
CA GLY A 50 -20.82 11.34 -47.54
C GLY A 50 -19.38 10.93 -47.23
N GLY A 51 -18.80 10.07 -48.09
CA GLY A 51 -17.57 9.33 -47.83
C GLY A 51 -16.31 10.16 -47.58
N SER A 52 -15.42 9.62 -46.77
CA SER A 52 -13.96 9.74 -46.86
C SER A 52 -13.29 8.75 -45.89
N VAL A 53 -12.33 8.02 -46.45
CA VAL A 53 -11.33 7.10 -45.86
C VAL A 53 -11.21 7.16 -44.33
N ALA A 54 -11.87 6.25 -43.63
CA ALA A 54 -11.62 6.00 -42.21
C ALA A 54 -10.43 5.02 -42.09
N LEU A 55 -9.34 5.49 -41.49
CA LEU A 55 -8.33 4.62 -40.86
C LEU A 55 -9.09 3.71 -39.89
N GLN A 56 -9.29 2.46 -40.28
CA GLN A 56 -9.77 1.43 -39.38
C GLN A 56 -8.67 1.21 -38.33
N THR A 57 -8.75 1.90 -37.21
CA THR A 57 -8.25 1.36 -35.94
C THR A 57 -9.08 0.11 -35.69
N SER A 58 -8.64 -1.03 -36.24
CA SER A 58 -9.19 -2.32 -35.92
C SER A 58 -9.07 -2.46 -34.40
N LEU A 59 -10.22 -2.58 -33.73
CA LEU A 59 -10.25 -2.94 -32.33
C LEU A 59 -9.49 -4.26 -32.23
N ARG A 60 -8.38 -4.28 -31.46
CA ARG A 60 -7.60 -5.50 -31.26
C ARG A 60 -8.57 -6.60 -30.78
N PRO A 61 -8.49 -7.82 -31.31
CA PRO A 61 -9.28 -8.94 -30.82
C PRO A 61 -9.19 -9.01 -29.30
N LEU A 62 -10.33 -9.27 -28.64
CA LEU A 62 -10.38 -9.42 -27.19
C LEU A 62 -9.56 -10.65 -26.80
N ASP A 63 -8.34 -10.44 -26.37
CA ASP A 63 -7.46 -11.50 -25.90
C ASP A 63 -7.78 -11.80 -24.43
N LEU A 64 -8.49 -12.91 -24.22
CA LEU A 64 -8.90 -13.37 -22.89
C LEU A 64 -7.76 -14.10 -22.17
N GLY A 65 -6.64 -14.36 -22.84
CA GLY A 65 -5.55 -15.18 -22.36
C GLY A 65 -5.87 -16.68 -22.37
N PRO A 66 -4.83 -17.53 -22.27
CA PRO A 66 -4.98 -18.97 -22.12
C PRO A 66 -5.64 -19.32 -20.78
N PRO A 67 -6.35 -20.45 -20.65
CA PRO A 67 -6.98 -20.82 -19.39
C PRO A 67 -5.94 -21.04 -18.28
N GLY A 68 -6.28 -20.58 -17.06
CA GLY A 68 -5.49 -20.87 -15.85
C GLY A 68 -4.34 -19.89 -15.54
N TYR A 69 -4.11 -18.86 -16.36
CA TYR A 69 -3.18 -17.79 -16.01
C TYR A 69 -3.65 -17.00 -14.78
N GLN A 70 -2.69 -16.48 -14.02
CA GLN A 70 -2.90 -15.75 -12.77
C GLN A 70 -2.55 -14.27 -12.91
N ALA A 71 -1.62 -13.92 -13.80
CA ALA A 71 -1.24 -12.54 -14.07
C ALA A 71 -0.72 -12.35 -15.49
N THR A 72 -0.57 -11.10 -15.91
CA THR A 72 0.15 -10.72 -17.14
C THR A 72 1.26 -9.72 -16.86
N ILE A 73 2.25 -9.68 -17.73
CA ILE A 73 3.28 -8.64 -17.80
C ILE A 73 3.51 -8.27 -19.27
N VAL A 74 3.80 -7.00 -19.53
CA VAL A 74 4.16 -6.53 -20.88
C VAL A 74 5.68 -6.40 -20.98
N LEU A 75 6.27 -7.09 -21.95
CA LEU A 75 7.67 -6.99 -22.33
C LEU A 75 7.81 -6.12 -23.59
N PHE A 76 9.00 -5.54 -23.78
CA PHE A 76 9.32 -4.69 -24.94
C PHE A 76 8.30 -3.56 -25.15
N GLN A 77 7.83 -2.97 -24.06
CA GLN A 77 6.85 -1.91 -24.06
C GLN A 77 7.29 -0.74 -24.97
N ASP A 78 6.35 -0.19 -25.74
CA ASP A 78 6.58 0.91 -26.68
C ASP A 78 7.53 0.57 -27.84
N THR A 79 7.75 -0.72 -28.13
CA THR A 79 8.53 -1.21 -29.29
C THR A 79 7.64 -1.99 -30.26
N PRO A 80 8.05 -2.21 -31.51
CA PRO A 80 7.31 -3.09 -32.43
C PRO A 80 7.20 -4.55 -31.96
N ASP A 81 8.06 -4.96 -31.02
CA ASP A 81 8.11 -6.32 -30.46
C ASP A 81 7.36 -6.43 -29.12
N GLU A 82 6.52 -5.43 -28.78
CA GLU A 82 5.72 -5.43 -27.55
C GLU A 82 4.92 -6.73 -27.41
N ARG A 83 5.09 -7.41 -26.28
CA ARG A 83 4.52 -8.73 -26.02
C ARG A 83 3.89 -8.78 -24.64
N THR A 84 2.63 -9.17 -24.58
CA THR A 84 1.99 -9.59 -23.32
C THR A 84 2.35 -11.04 -23.04
N VAL A 85 2.95 -11.30 -21.89
CA VAL A 85 3.26 -12.64 -21.40
C VAL A 85 2.21 -13.03 -20.35
N TYR A 86 1.60 -14.21 -20.54
CA TYR A 86 0.63 -14.79 -19.63
C TYR A 86 1.36 -15.64 -18.59
N LEU A 87 1.17 -15.30 -17.32
CA LEU A 87 1.88 -15.85 -16.19
C LEU A 87 0.94 -16.77 -15.41
N GLY A 88 1.33 -18.03 -15.25
CA GLY A 88 0.66 -19.03 -14.43
C GLY A 88 1.14 -18.99 -12.97
N PRO A 89 1.31 -20.15 -12.33
CA PRO A 89 1.84 -20.23 -10.97
C PRO A 89 3.23 -19.62 -10.81
N TRP A 90 3.52 -19.10 -9.62
CA TRP A 90 4.83 -18.56 -9.26
C TRP A 90 5.49 -19.33 -8.12
N GLU A 91 6.81 -19.23 -8.03
CA GLU A 91 7.61 -19.65 -6.89
C GLU A 91 8.65 -18.57 -6.57
N VAL A 92 8.83 -18.24 -5.29
CA VAL A 92 9.90 -17.32 -4.87
C VAL A 92 11.08 -18.15 -4.38
N VAL A 93 12.20 -18.08 -5.11
CA VAL A 93 13.40 -18.90 -4.87
C VAL A 93 14.61 -18.04 -4.54
N GLY A 94 15.63 -18.68 -3.96
CA GLY A 94 16.91 -18.07 -3.60
C GLY A 94 16.91 -17.40 -2.22
N SER A 95 18.09 -17.37 -1.59
CA SER A 95 18.33 -16.66 -0.33
C SER A 95 19.03 -15.32 -0.58
N GLU A 96 20.18 -15.33 -1.28
CA GLU A 96 20.99 -14.12 -1.55
C GLU A 96 20.61 -13.42 -2.87
N GLN A 97 20.03 -14.15 -3.82
CA GLN A 97 19.52 -13.62 -5.09
C GLN A 97 18.07 -14.02 -5.25
N ARG A 98 17.22 -13.45 -4.39
CA ARG A 98 15.80 -13.75 -4.41
C ARG A 98 15.21 -13.40 -5.77
N ARG A 99 14.49 -14.35 -6.36
CA ARG A 99 13.79 -14.16 -7.63
C ARG A 99 12.45 -14.88 -7.62
N VAL A 100 11.52 -14.35 -8.39
CA VAL A 100 10.26 -15.03 -8.70
C VAL A 100 10.46 -15.81 -9.99
N LEU A 101 10.11 -17.09 -9.97
CA LEU A 101 9.95 -17.91 -11.16
C LEU A 101 8.47 -17.98 -11.50
N TRP A 102 8.11 -17.51 -12.68
CA TRP A 102 6.77 -17.62 -13.22
C TRP A 102 6.74 -18.72 -14.27
N GLN A 103 5.88 -19.72 -14.05
CA GLN A 103 5.53 -20.67 -15.09
C GLN A 103 4.61 -19.97 -16.08
N CYS A 104 5.09 -19.67 -17.27
CA CYS A 104 4.27 -18.99 -18.27
C CYS A 104 3.24 -19.96 -18.86
N SER A 105 2.14 -19.42 -19.37
CA SER A 105 0.99 -20.24 -19.79
C SER A 105 1.23 -21.03 -21.10
N TYR A 106 2.24 -20.66 -21.87
CA TYR A 106 2.69 -21.48 -23.00
C TYR A 106 3.72 -22.50 -22.51
N GLN A 107 3.61 -23.73 -22.99
CA GLN A 107 4.39 -24.87 -22.49
C GLN A 107 5.90 -24.59 -22.55
N ASN A 108 6.60 -24.85 -21.45
CA ASN A 108 8.05 -24.66 -21.26
C ASN A 108 8.56 -23.20 -21.24
N GLU A 109 7.70 -22.19 -21.36
CA GLU A 109 8.13 -20.80 -21.17
C GLU A 109 8.33 -20.48 -19.68
N LEU A 110 9.37 -19.70 -19.39
CA LEU A 110 9.74 -19.31 -18.04
C LEU A 110 10.05 -17.83 -17.97
N LEU A 111 9.50 -17.13 -16.98
CA LEU A 111 9.91 -15.77 -16.66
C LEU A 111 10.53 -15.71 -15.27
N GLU A 112 11.75 -15.19 -15.19
CA GLU A 112 12.44 -14.89 -13.93
C GLU A 112 12.37 -13.40 -13.63
N HIS A 113 11.93 -13.05 -12.42
CA HIS A 113 11.92 -11.69 -11.91
C HIS A 113 12.88 -11.57 -10.73
N TYR A 114 14.01 -10.91 -10.91
CA TYR A 114 15.00 -10.71 -9.86
C TYR A 114 14.57 -9.56 -8.96
N LEU A 115 14.52 -9.84 -7.65
CA LEU A 115 14.08 -8.89 -6.65
C LEU A 115 15.26 -7.96 -6.27
N PRO A 116 14.99 -6.70 -5.89
CA PRO A 116 16.02 -5.70 -5.65
C PRO A 116 16.74 -5.88 -4.30
N SER A 117 16.15 -6.65 -3.39
CA SER A 117 16.70 -6.98 -2.07
C SER A 117 16.44 -8.45 -1.74
N ASP A 118 17.39 -9.05 -1.04
CA ASP A 118 17.27 -10.37 -0.42
C ASP A 118 16.43 -10.32 0.88
N ILE A 119 16.27 -9.13 1.48
CA ILE A 119 15.51 -8.93 2.70
C ILE A 119 14.00 -8.76 2.36
N PRO A 120 13.11 -9.70 2.77
CA PRO A 120 11.69 -9.65 2.42
C PRO A 120 10.95 -8.39 2.88
N SER A 121 11.34 -7.81 4.03
CA SER A 121 10.73 -6.58 4.56
C SER A 121 11.04 -5.34 3.74
N GLU A 122 12.07 -5.36 2.90
CA GLU A 122 12.43 -4.21 2.05
C GLU A 122 11.65 -4.19 0.73
N ILE A 123 10.99 -5.29 0.39
CA ILE A 123 10.24 -5.43 -0.87
C ILE A 123 8.84 -4.83 -0.70
N HIS A 124 8.55 -3.80 -1.50
CA HIS A 124 7.29 -3.05 -1.40
C HIS A 124 6.55 -2.98 -2.74
N PRO A 125 5.74 -4.01 -3.06
CA PRO A 125 4.83 -3.95 -4.19
C PRO A 125 3.80 -2.83 -4.02
N HIS A 126 3.62 -2.03 -5.06
CA HIS A 126 2.73 -0.87 -5.05
C HIS A 126 1.43 -1.14 -5.80
N THR A 127 0.32 -0.84 -5.14
CA THR A 127 -1.02 -0.81 -5.72
C THR A 127 -1.64 0.55 -5.46
N LEU A 128 -2.42 1.03 -6.42
CA LEU A 128 -2.99 2.38 -6.41
C LEU A 128 -4.26 2.46 -5.56
N HIS A 129 -4.57 3.66 -5.09
CA HIS A 129 -5.86 3.97 -4.47
C HIS A 129 -7.00 3.87 -5.51
N SER A 130 -8.20 3.44 -5.09
CA SER A 130 -9.42 3.38 -5.95
C SER A 130 -9.78 4.68 -6.69
N ARG A 131 -9.37 5.87 -6.22
CA ARG A 131 -9.64 7.13 -6.92
C ARG A 131 -8.99 7.19 -8.30
N HIS A 132 -7.99 6.37 -8.56
CA HIS A 132 -7.36 6.24 -9.88
C HIS A 132 -8.24 5.52 -10.90
N ARG A 133 -9.28 4.79 -10.47
CA ARG A 133 -10.23 4.12 -11.35
C ARG A 133 -11.64 4.26 -10.81
N GLN A 134 -12.28 5.37 -11.17
CA GLN A 134 -13.64 5.68 -10.73
C GLN A 134 -14.62 4.61 -11.27
N TYR A 135 -15.67 4.31 -10.48
CA TYR A 135 -16.78 3.40 -10.83
C TYR A 135 -16.48 1.89 -10.86
N HIS A 136 -15.30 1.47 -10.40
CA HIS A 136 -14.98 0.05 -10.17
C HIS A 136 -15.05 -0.31 -8.68
N ASP A 137 -15.05 -1.61 -8.36
CA ASP A 137 -14.83 -2.05 -6.99
C ASP A 137 -13.48 -1.50 -6.51
N PRO A 138 -13.40 -0.78 -5.37
CA PRO A 138 -12.14 -0.31 -4.82
C PRO A 138 -11.07 -1.41 -4.68
N SER A 139 -11.49 -2.66 -4.49
CA SER A 139 -10.60 -3.82 -4.41
C SER A 139 -9.90 -4.15 -5.74
N ASP A 140 -10.50 -3.81 -6.90
CA ASP A 140 -9.96 -4.13 -8.22
C ASP A 140 -8.58 -3.48 -8.46
N MET A 141 -8.31 -2.33 -7.84
CA MET A 141 -6.99 -1.69 -7.94
C MET A 141 -5.87 -2.55 -7.35
N GLU A 142 -6.20 -3.54 -6.50
CA GLU A 142 -5.22 -4.47 -5.94
C GLU A 142 -4.71 -5.48 -6.98
N ARG A 143 -5.44 -5.68 -8.09
CA ARG A 143 -4.98 -6.52 -9.21
C ARG A 143 -3.82 -5.90 -9.98
N TYR A 144 -3.65 -4.58 -9.89
CA TYR A 144 -2.64 -3.83 -10.64
C TYR A 144 -1.44 -3.54 -9.76
N LEU A 145 -0.44 -4.40 -9.85
CA LEU A 145 0.75 -4.35 -9.02
C LEU A 145 1.92 -3.77 -9.79
N THR A 146 2.64 -2.84 -9.17
CA THR A 146 3.78 -2.16 -9.78
C THR A 146 4.95 -2.10 -8.82
N PHE A 147 6.16 -2.04 -9.35
CA PHE A 147 7.36 -1.75 -8.57
C PHE A 147 7.85 -0.33 -8.91
N PRO A 148 8.14 0.52 -7.89
CA PRO A 148 8.61 1.88 -8.14
C PRO A 148 9.93 1.90 -8.93
N GLU A 149 10.80 0.94 -8.66
CA GLU A 149 12.12 0.84 -9.27
C GLU A 149 12.14 -0.20 -10.41
N PRO A 150 12.98 -0.04 -11.44
CA PRO A 150 13.17 -1.05 -12.47
C PRO A 150 13.82 -2.32 -11.91
N HIS A 151 13.27 -3.48 -12.23
CA HIS A 151 13.82 -4.77 -11.82
C HIS A 151 14.29 -5.55 -13.04
N ARG A 152 15.26 -6.44 -12.85
CA ARG A 152 15.74 -7.31 -13.92
C ARG A 152 14.74 -8.43 -14.18
N ILE A 153 14.27 -8.51 -15.42
CA ILE A 153 13.42 -9.59 -15.93
C ILE A 153 14.21 -10.41 -16.94
N ARG A 154 14.16 -11.73 -16.78
CA ARG A 154 14.58 -12.68 -17.81
C ARG A 154 13.38 -13.46 -18.30
N TYR A 155 13.24 -13.61 -19.61
CA TYR A 155 12.19 -14.44 -20.19
C TYR A 155 12.80 -15.40 -21.21
N PHE A 156 12.43 -16.66 -21.06
CA PHE A 156 12.88 -17.79 -21.85
C PHE A 156 11.71 -18.30 -22.68
N SER A 157 11.95 -18.54 -23.96
CA SER A 157 10.99 -19.21 -24.84
C SER A 157 10.77 -20.66 -24.45
N ASP A 158 9.80 -21.30 -25.08
CA ASP A 158 9.51 -22.74 -25.01
C ASP A 158 10.70 -23.64 -25.38
N GLU A 159 11.58 -23.15 -26.26
CA GLU A 159 12.86 -23.78 -26.62
C GLU A 159 13.97 -23.59 -25.57
N GLY A 160 13.71 -22.84 -24.50
CA GLY A 160 14.69 -22.52 -23.45
C GLY A 160 15.68 -21.41 -23.81
N VAL A 161 15.43 -20.66 -24.88
CA VAL A 161 16.29 -19.55 -25.31
C VAL A 161 15.91 -18.27 -24.57
N CYS A 162 16.89 -17.59 -23.98
CA CYS A 162 16.65 -16.29 -23.34
C CYS A 162 16.43 -15.21 -24.41
N ILE A 163 15.19 -14.74 -24.51
CA ILE A 163 14.76 -13.74 -25.50
C ILE A 163 14.62 -12.34 -24.90
N HIS A 164 14.58 -12.22 -23.57
CA HIS A 164 14.59 -10.94 -22.85
C HIS A 164 15.47 -11.08 -21.61
N ASP A 165 16.41 -10.15 -21.40
CA ASP A 165 17.22 -10.01 -20.17
C ASP A 165 17.52 -8.51 -19.97
N GLN A 166 16.59 -7.78 -19.35
CA GLN A 166 16.68 -6.33 -19.18
C GLN A 166 16.09 -5.87 -17.85
N TYR A 167 16.50 -4.67 -17.42
CA TYR A 167 15.85 -3.95 -16.33
C TYR A 167 14.66 -3.17 -16.87
N ILE A 168 13.46 -3.51 -16.42
CA ILE A 168 12.21 -2.85 -16.83
C ILE A 168 11.40 -2.43 -15.60
N GLN A 169 10.52 -1.45 -15.78
CA GLN A 169 9.53 -1.15 -14.73
C GLN A 169 8.49 -2.27 -14.71
N VAL A 170 8.55 -3.11 -13.67
CA VAL A 170 7.67 -4.28 -13.57
C VAL A 170 6.26 -3.86 -13.19
N ARG A 171 5.30 -4.29 -14.02
CA ARG A 171 3.86 -4.08 -13.84
C ARG A 171 3.16 -5.40 -14.11
N TYR A 172 2.44 -5.90 -13.09
CA TYR A 172 1.62 -7.08 -13.19
C TYR A 172 0.14 -6.71 -13.15
N GLU A 173 -0.65 -7.33 -14.02
CA GLU A 173 -2.12 -7.33 -13.94
C GLU A 173 -2.59 -8.73 -13.57
N PHE A 174 -3.07 -8.89 -12.34
CA PHE A 174 -3.59 -10.16 -11.83
C PHE A 174 -5.04 -10.38 -12.27
N THR A 175 -5.39 -11.64 -12.52
CA THR A 175 -6.78 -12.03 -12.85
C THR A 175 -7.70 -11.88 -11.63
N THR A 176 -7.17 -12.08 -10.41
CA THR A 176 -7.93 -11.96 -9.16
C THR A 176 -7.18 -11.15 -8.09
N VAL A 177 -7.94 -10.52 -7.19
CA VAL A 177 -7.38 -9.79 -6.04
C VAL A 177 -6.64 -10.74 -5.10
N ASP A 178 -7.20 -11.92 -4.86
CA ASP A 178 -6.60 -12.92 -3.96
C ASP A 178 -5.25 -13.45 -4.47
N ALA A 179 -5.08 -13.60 -5.79
CA ALA A 179 -3.78 -13.97 -6.37
C ALA A 179 -2.74 -12.86 -6.13
N SER A 180 -3.11 -11.60 -6.35
CA SER A 180 -2.22 -10.46 -6.06
C SER A 180 -1.84 -10.38 -4.57
N ILE A 181 -2.80 -10.60 -3.67
CA ILE A 181 -2.56 -10.61 -2.22
C ILE A 181 -1.57 -11.71 -1.83
N ARG A 182 -1.78 -12.95 -2.30
CA ARG A 182 -0.87 -14.08 -2.03
C ARG A 182 0.52 -13.82 -2.58
N PHE A 183 0.61 -13.35 -3.82
CA PHE A 183 1.88 -13.03 -4.47
C PHE A 183 2.68 -12.00 -3.66
N GLN A 184 2.04 -10.89 -3.28
CA GLN A 184 2.68 -9.87 -2.45
C GLN A 184 3.12 -10.41 -1.09
N GLY A 185 2.31 -11.29 -0.51
CA GLY A 185 2.64 -11.95 0.74
C GLY A 185 3.87 -12.85 0.64
N ASP A 186 4.00 -13.63 -0.45
CA ASP A 186 5.14 -14.51 -0.69
C ASP A 186 6.44 -13.72 -0.93
N LEU A 187 6.36 -12.59 -1.64
CA LEU A 187 7.49 -11.68 -1.79
C LEU A 187 8.01 -11.18 -0.44
N ARG A 188 7.08 -10.79 0.44
CA ARG A 188 7.40 -10.18 1.73
C ARG A 188 7.57 -11.17 2.88
N ARG A 189 7.25 -12.45 2.67
CA ARG A 189 7.07 -13.46 3.73
C ARG A 189 6.11 -13.00 4.83
N LYS A 190 5.03 -12.32 4.44
CA LYS A 190 3.98 -11.81 5.33
C LYS A 190 2.61 -12.14 4.76
N ASP A 191 1.59 -12.20 5.59
CA ASP A 191 0.20 -12.28 5.14
C ASP A 191 -0.41 -10.88 5.14
N MET A 192 -0.96 -10.44 4.01
CA MET A 192 -1.72 -9.19 3.97
C MET A 192 -3.09 -9.44 4.60
N VAL A 193 -3.30 -8.91 5.81
CA VAL A 193 -4.57 -9.09 6.54
C VAL A 193 -5.57 -7.97 6.25
N GLY A 194 -5.12 -6.87 5.66
CA GLY A 194 -6.01 -5.80 5.21
C GLY A 194 -5.32 -4.76 4.34
N PHE A 195 -6.11 -4.12 3.47
CA PHE A 195 -5.71 -2.95 2.72
C PHE A 195 -6.83 -1.90 2.76
N TYR A 196 -6.45 -0.63 2.79
CA TYR A 196 -7.34 0.47 3.08
C TYR A 196 -6.99 1.67 2.22
N ASP A 197 -8.01 2.27 1.61
CA ASP A 197 -7.84 3.53 0.91
C ASP A 197 -7.88 4.71 1.88
N VAL A 198 -6.85 5.54 1.78
CA VAL A 198 -6.58 6.61 2.74
C VAL A 198 -6.38 7.94 2.01
N ASP A 199 -7.17 8.93 2.41
CA ASP A 199 -7.15 10.28 1.84
C ASP A 199 -5.86 11.01 2.22
N VAL A 200 -5.48 10.92 3.50
CA VAL A 200 -4.26 11.52 4.04
C VAL A 200 -3.77 10.80 5.28
N LEU A 201 -2.45 10.62 5.37
CA LEU A 201 -1.72 10.20 6.57
C LEU A 201 -0.76 11.30 6.99
N TRP A 202 -0.65 11.53 8.29
CA TRP A 202 0.24 12.56 8.83
C TRP A 202 0.74 12.19 10.23
N THR A 203 1.80 12.87 10.66
CA THR A 203 2.48 12.61 11.94
C THR A 203 2.63 13.92 12.71
N ASN A 204 3.28 13.90 13.87
CA ASN A 204 3.68 15.12 14.57
C ASN A 204 4.81 15.88 13.83
N VAL A 205 5.68 15.15 13.11
CA VAL A 205 6.79 15.76 12.37
C VAL A 205 6.31 16.33 11.04
N HIS A 206 5.37 15.61 10.40
CA HIS A 206 4.81 15.98 9.10
C HIS A 206 3.33 16.26 9.29
N GLY A 207 2.99 17.54 9.46
CA GLY A 207 1.63 18.01 9.67
C GLY A 207 0.67 17.67 8.52
N ARG A 208 -0.62 17.64 8.83
CA ARG A 208 -1.70 17.31 7.88
C ARG A 208 -1.73 18.28 6.69
N THR A 209 -1.50 19.56 6.95
CA THR A 209 -1.54 20.63 5.94
C THR A 209 -0.23 21.40 5.91
N ASP A 210 0.06 22.03 4.77
CA ASP A 210 1.13 23.02 4.68
C ASP A 210 0.72 24.39 5.27
N THR A 211 1.63 25.37 5.19
CA THR A 211 1.40 26.76 5.65
C THR A 211 0.27 27.47 4.90
N PHE A 212 -0.13 26.98 3.73
CA PHE A 212 -1.21 27.53 2.90
C PHE A 212 -2.52 26.76 3.10
N GLY A 213 -2.57 25.79 4.00
CA GLY A 213 -3.75 24.98 4.29
C GLY A 213 -4.00 23.82 3.32
N LYS A 214 -3.09 23.56 2.37
CA LYS A 214 -3.22 22.45 1.41
C LYS A 214 -2.86 21.14 2.11
N VAL A 215 -3.63 20.09 1.83
CA VAL A 215 -3.37 18.73 2.34
C VAL A 215 -2.00 18.25 1.85
N LYS A 216 -1.12 17.94 2.82
CA LYS A 216 0.24 17.46 2.58
C LYS A 216 0.43 16.11 3.27
N GLY A 217 0.58 16.09 4.60
CA GLY A 217 0.87 14.86 5.34
C GLY A 217 2.18 14.18 4.90
N ILE A 218 2.35 12.91 5.28
CA ILE A 218 3.40 12.03 4.74
C ILE A 218 2.95 11.38 3.43
N GLY A 219 1.65 11.08 3.33
CA GLY A 219 1.07 10.43 2.18
C GLY A 219 -0.36 10.90 1.96
N ALA A 220 -0.75 11.06 0.71
CA ALA A 220 -2.10 11.47 0.33
C ALA A 220 -2.59 10.68 -0.88
N ILE A 221 -3.87 10.29 -0.84
CA ILE A 221 -4.52 9.41 -1.83
C ILE A 221 -3.65 8.16 -2.02
N GLN A 222 -3.49 7.39 -0.94
CA GLN A 222 -2.64 6.21 -0.91
C GLN A 222 -3.42 4.97 -0.49
N ARG A 223 -2.78 3.82 -0.65
CA ARG A 223 -3.22 2.55 -0.08
C ARG A 223 -2.34 2.21 1.11
N LEU A 224 -2.97 2.09 2.28
CA LEU A 224 -2.38 1.58 3.50
C LEU A 224 -2.60 0.07 3.56
N LYS A 225 -1.57 -0.71 3.88
CA LYS A 225 -1.67 -2.17 4.03
C LYS A 225 -1.28 -2.58 5.44
N MET A 226 -2.01 -3.52 6.00
CA MET A 226 -1.69 -4.18 7.27
C MET A 226 -1.23 -5.61 6.96
N TRP A 227 -0.11 -5.97 7.56
CA TRP A 227 0.56 -7.24 7.38
C TRP A 227 0.65 -7.96 8.71
N ARG A 228 0.52 -9.26 8.68
CA ARG A 228 0.92 -10.18 9.75
C ARG A 228 2.17 -10.90 9.30
N ASP A 229 3.18 -10.95 10.14
CA ASP A 229 4.36 -11.76 9.87
C ASP A 229 3.98 -13.26 9.84
N ARG A 230 4.62 -14.07 8.99
CA ARG A 230 4.29 -15.51 8.90
C ARG A 230 4.96 -16.34 9.98
N TYR A 231 6.08 -15.86 10.53
CA TYR A 231 6.88 -16.59 11.51
C TYR A 231 6.67 -16.09 12.93
N THR A 232 6.14 -14.88 13.07
CA THR A 232 5.78 -14.26 14.35
C THR A 232 4.31 -13.86 14.33
N THR A 233 3.76 -13.50 15.48
CA THR A 233 2.40 -12.94 15.53
C THR A 233 2.36 -11.45 15.25
N PHE A 234 3.50 -10.80 15.03
CA PHE A 234 3.57 -9.35 14.92
C PHE A 234 2.90 -8.82 13.67
N HIS A 235 2.23 -7.68 13.85
CA HIS A 235 1.60 -6.94 12.78
C HIS A 235 2.38 -5.67 12.44
N SER A 236 2.28 -5.25 11.18
CA SER A 236 2.92 -4.02 10.67
C SER A 236 2.01 -3.30 9.68
N LEU A 237 2.15 -1.97 9.62
CA LEU A 237 1.47 -1.10 8.68
C LEU A 237 2.47 -0.58 7.65
N SER A 238 2.18 -0.73 6.36
CA SER A 238 3.01 -0.16 5.28
C SER A 238 2.23 0.84 4.43
N VAL A 239 2.86 1.98 4.12
CA VAL A 239 2.29 3.02 3.26
C VAL A 239 3.38 3.75 2.48
N LEU A 240 3.09 4.15 1.25
CA LEU A 240 3.98 4.99 0.46
C LEU A 240 3.91 6.45 0.95
N ALA A 241 5.05 7.02 1.35
CA ALA A 241 5.17 8.42 1.77
C ALA A 241 5.39 9.36 0.58
N ASN A 242 4.41 9.37 -0.33
CA ASN A 242 4.47 10.08 -1.62
C ASN A 242 4.51 11.62 -1.50
N LYS A 243 4.35 12.20 -0.30
CA LYS A 243 4.41 13.66 -0.06
C LYS A 243 5.68 14.11 0.65
N THR A 244 6.59 13.18 0.96
CA THR A 244 7.88 13.46 1.57
C THR A 244 9.03 13.03 0.66
N ASP A 245 9.52 11.82 0.84
CA ASP A 245 10.70 11.19 0.24
C ASP A 245 10.31 10.17 -0.85
N GLY A 246 9.02 9.87 -1.01
CA GLY A 246 8.55 8.89 -1.98
C GLY A 246 8.89 7.45 -1.60
N GLN A 247 9.29 7.21 -0.35
CA GLN A 247 9.69 5.90 0.14
C GLN A 247 8.54 5.23 0.90
N TYR A 248 8.56 3.90 0.95
CA TYR A 248 7.65 3.16 1.81
C TYR A 248 8.05 3.33 3.26
N ARG A 249 7.05 3.53 4.12
CA ARG A 249 7.21 3.52 5.57
C ARG A 249 6.48 2.34 6.15
N GLU A 250 7.20 1.59 6.97
CA GLU A 250 6.67 0.47 7.73
C GLU A 250 6.68 0.82 9.22
N TYR A 251 5.55 0.58 9.89
CA TYR A 251 5.40 0.81 11.31
C TYR A 251 4.85 -0.44 11.97
N ASP A 252 5.57 -0.99 12.94
CA ASP A 252 5.07 -2.14 13.69
C ASP A 252 3.88 -1.73 14.55
N VAL A 253 2.85 -2.56 14.60
CA VAL A 253 1.60 -2.25 15.33
C VAL A 253 1.84 -2.16 16.83
N HIS A 254 2.69 -3.01 17.38
CA HIS A 254 2.96 -3.09 18.82
C HIS A 254 3.59 -1.81 19.43
N ILE A 255 4.18 -0.91 18.61
CA ILE A 255 4.73 0.37 19.10
C ILE A 255 3.63 1.37 19.45
N PHE A 256 2.40 1.18 18.95
CA PHE A 256 1.26 2.05 19.20
C PHE A 256 0.39 1.56 20.35
N ASP A 257 -0.29 2.49 20.99
CA ASP A 257 -1.33 2.20 21.98
C ASP A 257 -2.46 1.40 21.29
N GLY A 258 -2.83 0.25 21.88
CA GLY A 258 -3.91 -0.57 21.35
C GLY A 258 -5.30 0.04 21.52
N GLU A 259 -5.46 0.91 22.53
CA GLU A 259 -6.71 1.62 22.78
C GLU A 259 -6.86 2.85 21.86
N LEU A 260 -7.85 2.80 20.98
CA LEU A 260 -8.15 3.89 20.04
C LEU A 260 -8.98 5.01 20.68
N ARG A 261 -8.36 5.76 21.61
CA ARG A 261 -9.02 6.85 22.37
C ARG A 261 -9.32 8.10 21.53
N SER A 262 -8.58 8.32 20.45
CA SER A 262 -8.61 9.56 19.67
C SER A 262 -9.13 9.26 18.26
N ARG A 263 -10.45 9.12 18.16
CA ARG A 263 -11.18 8.82 16.92
C ARG A 263 -12.28 9.85 16.65
N ASP A 264 -12.48 10.15 15.36
CA ASP A 264 -13.60 10.94 14.85
C ASP A 264 -14.31 10.11 13.78
N ASP A 265 -15.38 9.43 14.21
CA ASP A 265 -16.18 8.54 13.35
C ASP A 265 -16.91 9.29 12.23
N ARG A 266 -17.18 10.59 12.41
CA ARG A 266 -17.84 11.42 11.39
C ARG A 266 -16.86 11.79 10.29
N ALA A 267 -15.63 12.15 10.66
CA ALA A 267 -14.56 12.46 9.71
C ALA A 267 -13.85 11.22 9.16
N LYS A 268 -14.15 10.02 9.69
CA LYS A 268 -13.44 8.76 9.42
C LYS A 268 -11.95 8.89 9.74
N GLN A 269 -11.64 9.51 10.87
CA GLN A 269 -10.28 9.81 11.29
C GLN A 269 -9.94 9.08 12.58
N LEU A 270 -8.69 8.65 12.68
CA LEU A 270 -8.14 8.13 13.92
C LEU A 270 -6.69 8.57 14.09
N LYS A 271 -6.25 8.60 15.35
CA LYS A 271 -4.88 8.91 15.74
C LYS A 271 -4.32 7.76 16.57
N LEU A 272 -3.34 7.07 16.00
CA LEU A 272 -2.54 6.03 16.65
C LEU A 272 -1.44 6.72 17.45
N SER A 273 -1.46 6.57 18.78
CA SER A 273 -0.45 7.19 19.66
C SER A 273 0.68 6.21 19.92
N VAL A 274 1.93 6.66 19.87
CA VAL A 274 3.09 5.80 20.17
C VAL A 274 3.21 5.60 21.68
N ARG A 275 3.40 4.36 22.12
CA ARG A 275 3.56 3.98 23.53
C ARG A 275 4.74 4.71 24.17
N GLY A 276 4.61 5.06 25.45
CA GLY A 276 5.73 5.54 26.26
C GLY A 276 6.30 6.94 25.95
N ARG A 277 5.88 7.62 24.87
CA ARG A 277 6.29 9.01 24.55
C ARG A 277 5.43 10.09 25.24
N ARG A 278 4.83 9.80 26.39
CA ARG A 278 4.26 10.83 27.28
C ARG A 278 5.39 11.50 28.09
N GLY A 279 6.13 12.44 27.49
CA GLY A 279 6.79 13.49 28.30
C GLY A 279 8.29 13.78 28.10
N SER A 280 8.82 13.90 26.88
CA SER A 280 10.23 14.31 26.71
C SER A 280 10.56 15.13 25.45
N ALA A 281 9.76 16.15 25.11
CA ALA A 281 10.17 17.34 24.35
C ALA A 281 9.03 18.38 24.36
N PRO A 282 9.34 19.69 24.42
CA PRO A 282 8.51 20.70 25.08
C PRO A 282 7.12 20.79 24.45
N ASP A 283 6.11 20.90 25.32
CA ASP A 283 4.77 21.29 24.92
C ASP A 283 4.85 22.60 24.13
N GLU A 284 4.16 22.65 22.98
CA GLU A 284 3.86 23.93 22.34
C GLU A 284 3.11 24.81 23.34
N ALA A 285 3.67 26.00 23.56
CA ALA A 285 3.29 26.93 24.60
C ALA A 285 1.81 27.35 24.54
N PRO A 286 1.09 27.41 25.67
CA PRO A 286 -0.05 28.29 25.80
C PRO A 286 0.48 29.72 26.01
N GLN A 287 0.04 30.63 25.14
CA GLN A 287 0.32 32.05 25.23
C GLN A 287 -0.06 32.66 26.60
N ARG A 288 0.84 33.55 27.07
CA ARG A 288 0.67 34.67 28.01
C ARG A 288 0.47 34.34 29.50
N ARG A 289 1.53 34.57 30.28
CA ARG A 289 1.54 35.54 31.39
C ARG A 289 2.97 35.93 31.79
N PHE A 290 3.17 37.23 31.97
CA PHE A 290 4.42 37.90 32.34
C PHE A 290 4.93 37.46 33.72
N SER A 291 6.26 37.36 33.89
CA SER A 291 6.96 37.60 35.16
C SER A 291 8.47 37.76 34.91
N PHE A 292 8.99 38.94 35.23
CA PHE A 292 10.41 39.26 35.30
C PHE A 292 11.03 38.66 36.57
N ALA A 293 12.13 37.92 36.47
CA ALA A 293 13.15 37.86 37.53
C ALA A 293 14.49 37.33 36.99
N ARG A 294 15.55 38.00 37.45
CA ARG A 294 16.96 37.92 37.09
C ARG A 294 17.62 36.59 37.50
N GLY A 295 18.70 36.23 36.80
CA GLY A 295 19.73 35.34 37.34
C GLY A 295 20.80 34.97 36.30
N VAL A 296 21.95 35.63 36.37
CA VAL A 296 23.06 35.57 35.41
C VAL A 296 24.16 34.61 35.92
N ARG A 297 24.51 33.60 35.08
CA ARG A 297 25.82 32.90 34.92
C ARG A 297 26.31 31.90 36.00
N PRO A 298 27.33 31.03 35.75
CA PRO A 298 28.09 30.76 34.51
C PRO A 298 28.26 29.27 34.11
N ARG A 299 28.81 29.13 32.90
CA ARG A 299 29.33 27.98 32.16
C ARG A 299 30.55 27.32 32.84
N VAL A 300 30.57 25.98 32.96
CA VAL A 300 31.81 25.21 33.16
C VAL A 300 31.94 24.19 32.03
N ARG A 301 33.04 24.33 31.27
CA ARG A 301 33.59 23.32 30.36
C ARG A 301 34.65 22.57 31.15
N SER A 302 34.63 21.23 31.11
CA SER A 302 35.81 20.41 31.37
C SER A 302 35.84 19.28 30.35
N SER A 303 36.80 19.39 29.44
CA SER A 303 37.36 18.32 28.63
C SER A 303 38.31 17.48 29.49
N GLY A 304 38.27 16.16 29.34
CA GLY A 304 39.26 15.25 29.92
C GLY A 304 38.82 13.83 29.67
N GLY A 305 39.59 13.09 28.88
CA GLY A 305 39.17 11.84 28.27
C GLY A 305 39.18 10.65 29.21
N ASN A 306 38.38 9.65 28.85
CA ASN A 306 38.60 8.28 29.25
C ASN A 306 38.52 7.40 28.00
N ILE A 307 39.69 6.94 27.58
CA ILE A 307 39.89 5.82 26.68
C ILE A 307 39.50 4.59 27.49
N GLY A 308 38.45 3.90 27.06
CA GLY A 308 37.98 2.66 27.68
C GLY A 308 37.24 1.86 26.63
N GLN A 309 37.89 0.82 26.13
CA GLN A 309 37.35 -0.18 25.24
C GLN A 309 36.02 -0.73 25.76
N SER A 310 35.00 -0.74 24.90
CA SER A 310 33.96 -1.76 24.96
C SER A 310 33.48 -2.01 23.53
N SER A 311 34.06 -3.04 22.93
CA SER A 311 33.49 -3.80 21.83
C SER A 311 32.14 -4.33 22.31
N SER A 312 31.05 -3.67 21.93
CA SER A 312 29.70 -4.20 22.11
C SER A 312 29.29 -4.85 20.80
N GLU A 313 29.31 -6.19 20.83
CA GLU A 313 28.66 -7.05 19.86
C GLU A 313 27.25 -6.53 19.55
N SER A 314 27.00 -6.36 18.26
CA SER A 314 25.70 -6.01 17.69
C SER A 314 24.67 -7.06 18.08
N SER A 315 23.88 -6.76 19.10
CA SER A 315 22.64 -7.48 19.40
C SER A 315 21.57 -7.05 18.39
N PRO A 316 20.95 -7.97 17.62
CA PRO A 316 19.92 -7.61 16.67
C PRO A 316 18.54 -7.67 17.35
N SER A 317 18.11 -6.61 18.04
CA SER A 317 16.71 -6.51 18.52
C SER A 317 16.28 -5.17 19.16
N SER A 318 16.90 -4.03 18.85
CA SER A 318 16.28 -2.73 19.18
C SER A 318 15.61 -2.15 17.93
N PRO A 319 14.27 -1.99 17.88
CA PRO A 319 13.66 -1.20 16.82
C PRO A 319 14.24 0.21 16.91
N GLN A 320 14.76 0.72 15.79
CA GLN A 320 15.18 2.11 15.74
C GLN A 320 14.01 2.98 16.22
N PRO A 321 14.24 3.99 17.08
CA PRO A 321 13.15 4.75 17.66
C PRO A 321 12.41 5.46 16.53
N VAL A 322 11.17 5.03 16.27
CA VAL A 322 10.30 5.73 15.32
C VAL A 322 10.20 7.18 15.78
N ASP A 323 10.66 8.13 14.95
CA ASP A 323 10.74 9.54 15.33
C ASP A 323 9.37 10.26 15.23
N ILE A 324 8.31 9.56 15.63
CA ILE A 324 6.97 10.10 15.67
C ILE A 324 6.34 9.84 17.04
N ARG A 325 5.45 10.74 17.44
CA ARG A 325 4.60 10.60 18.63
C ARG A 325 3.24 10.00 18.28
N TYR A 326 2.81 10.16 17.04
CA TYR A 326 1.56 9.61 16.54
C TYR A 326 1.57 9.43 15.03
N LEU A 327 0.73 8.52 14.56
CA LEU A 327 0.32 8.39 13.17
C LEU A 327 -1.18 8.66 13.09
N SER A 328 -1.58 9.68 12.35
CA SER A 328 -2.98 10.03 12.12
C SER A 328 -3.39 9.66 10.70
N ILE A 329 -4.59 9.12 10.57
CA ILE A 329 -5.11 8.54 9.34
C ILE A 329 -6.51 9.08 9.09
N GLN A 330 -6.77 9.53 7.86
CA GLN A 330 -8.11 9.79 7.36
C GLN A 330 -8.44 8.81 6.24
N PHE A 331 -9.51 8.03 6.43
CA PHE A 331 -9.92 7.01 5.46
C PHE A 331 -10.83 7.59 4.39
N SER A 332 -10.70 7.06 3.18
CA SER A 332 -11.49 7.47 2.02
C SER A 332 -12.93 6.98 2.15
N SER A 333 -13.13 5.76 2.65
CA SER A 333 -14.45 5.16 2.87
C SER A 333 -14.73 4.88 4.36
N ARG A 334 -16.01 4.84 4.73
CA ARG A 334 -16.43 4.45 6.10
C ARG A 334 -16.27 2.94 6.32
N GLN A 335 -16.31 2.16 5.25
CA GLN A 335 -16.11 0.71 5.28
C GLN A 335 -14.66 0.39 5.65
N ASP A 336 -13.68 1.01 4.98
CA ASP A 336 -12.26 0.84 5.31
C ASP A 336 -11.95 1.26 6.74
N TYR A 337 -12.50 2.40 7.17
CA TYR A 337 -12.36 2.86 8.54
C TYR A 337 -12.82 1.80 9.55
N ARG A 338 -14.03 1.22 9.37
CA ARG A 338 -14.55 0.18 10.28
C ARG A 338 -13.72 -1.09 10.24
N ARG A 339 -13.40 -1.60 9.04
CA ARG A 339 -12.55 -2.79 8.87
C ARG A 339 -11.18 -2.60 9.51
N PHE A 340 -10.62 -1.40 9.42
CA PHE A 340 -9.36 -1.07 10.09
C PHE A 340 -9.48 -1.14 11.61
N LEU A 341 -10.55 -0.58 12.19
CA LEU A 341 -10.76 -0.64 13.65
C LEU A 341 -10.87 -2.07 14.16
N GLU A 342 -11.60 -2.93 13.44
CA GLU A 342 -11.74 -4.35 13.78
C GLU A 342 -10.40 -5.08 13.69
N MET A 343 -9.67 -4.91 12.59
CA MET A 343 -8.37 -5.56 12.38
C MET A 343 -7.31 -5.03 13.35
N TRP A 344 -7.35 -3.75 13.72
CA TRP A 344 -6.47 -3.16 14.72
C TRP A 344 -6.61 -3.81 16.10
N LEU A 345 -7.85 -4.05 16.52
CA LEU A 345 -8.12 -4.73 17.79
C LEU A 345 -7.65 -6.18 17.74
N TYR A 346 -7.89 -6.89 16.63
CA TYR A 346 -7.42 -8.25 16.41
C TYR A 346 -5.88 -8.36 16.42
N ALA A 347 -5.19 -7.44 15.74
CA ALA A 347 -3.74 -7.39 15.72
C ALA A 347 -3.18 -7.22 17.14
N HIS A 348 -3.75 -6.32 17.94
CA HIS A 348 -3.30 -6.12 19.31
C HIS A 348 -3.69 -7.25 20.27
N SER A 349 -4.80 -7.96 20.07
CA SER A 349 -5.11 -9.13 20.90
C SER A 349 -4.13 -10.26 20.61
N SER A 350 -3.91 -10.57 19.33
CA SER A 350 -2.98 -11.64 18.91
C SER A 350 -1.53 -11.35 19.28
N ASP A 351 -1.07 -10.10 19.18
CA ASP A 351 0.27 -9.69 19.65
C ASP A 351 0.43 -9.88 21.18
N ARG A 352 -0.64 -9.72 21.96
CA ARG A 352 -0.60 -9.81 23.44
C ARG A 352 -0.64 -11.25 23.95
N ASP A 353 -1.32 -12.15 23.23
CA ASP A 353 -1.49 -13.54 23.64
C ASP A 353 -0.16 -14.29 23.76
N PHE A 354 0.88 -13.85 23.04
CA PHE A 354 2.23 -14.41 23.09
C PHE A 354 3.20 -13.68 24.04
N GLN A 355 2.71 -12.72 24.84
CA GLN A 355 3.50 -11.94 25.80
C GLN A 355 4.80 -11.31 25.24
N GLY A 356 4.89 -11.12 23.93
CA GLY A 356 6.10 -10.63 23.27
C GLY A 356 7.27 -11.62 23.28
N ILE A 357 7.02 -12.93 23.41
CA ILE A 357 8.05 -13.96 23.22
C ILE A 357 8.29 -14.10 21.71
N PRO A 358 9.42 -13.63 21.16
CA PRO A 358 9.75 -13.87 19.77
C PRO A 358 9.97 -15.37 19.55
N PHE A 359 9.62 -15.86 18.37
CA PHE A 359 10.01 -17.21 17.97
C PHE A 359 11.54 -17.34 17.98
N PRO A 360 12.10 -18.53 18.27
CA PRO A 360 13.54 -18.72 18.32
C PRO A 360 14.21 -18.27 17.02
N PRO A 361 15.34 -17.54 17.06
CA PRO A 361 16.03 -16.99 15.89
C PRO A 361 16.62 -18.04 14.92
N HIS A 362 16.41 -19.33 15.20
CA HIS A 362 16.92 -20.46 14.42
C HIS A 362 15.81 -21.46 14.10
N HIS A 363 14.72 -20.99 13.49
CA HIS A 363 13.74 -21.92 12.93
C HIS A 363 14.28 -22.50 11.62
N PHE A 364 14.23 -23.81 11.48
CA PHE A 364 14.52 -24.50 10.22
C PHE A 364 13.25 -24.48 9.39
N GLU A 365 13.25 -23.73 8.28
CA GLU A 365 12.23 -23.91 7.24
C GLU A 365 12.47 -25.28 6.60
N LEU A 366 11.47 -26.16 6.69
CA LEU A 366 11.50 -27.40 5.94
C LEU A 366 11.45 -27.06 4.44
N PRO A 367 12.26 -27.71 3.58
CA PRO A 367 12.21 -27.49 2.15
C PRO A 367 10.78 -27.65 1.64
N SER A 368 10.30 -26.66 0.88
CA SER A 368 9.02 -26.79 0.18
C SER A 368 9.06 -28.03 -0.72
N PRO A 369 7.97 -28.82 -0.81
CA PRO A 369 7.93 -29.97 -1.70
C PRO A 369 8.29 -29.52 -3.12
N GLN A 370 9.31 -30.13 -3.72
CA GLN A 370 9.66 -29.87 -5.11
C GLN A 370 8.47 -30.23 -5.98
N MET A 371 7.88 -29.23 -6.65
CA MET A 371 6.89 -29.49 -7.68
C MET A 371 7.60 -30.06 -8.91
N LEU A 372 7.55 -31.38 -9.07
CA LEU A 372 7.97 -32.02 -10.30
C LEU A 372 7.00 -31.63 -11.43
N PRO A 373 7.50 -31.35 -12.65
CA PRO A 373 6.64 -31.06 -13.79
C PRO A 373 5.64 -32.20 -14.02
N GLY A 374 4.34 -31.91 -13.95
CA GLY A 374 3.28 -32.86 -14.29
C GLY A 374 2.50 -33.49 -13.13
N GLN A 375 2.72 -33.07 -11.87
CA GLN A 375 1.81 -33.47 -10.77
C GLN A 375 0.85 -32.33 -10.41
N PRO A 376 -0.48 -32.51 -10.60
CA PRO A 376 -1.45 -31.60 -10.01
C PRO A 376 -1.41 -31.78 -8.49
N VAL A 377 -0.99 -30.74 -7.79
CA VAL A 377 -1.17 -30.64 -6.35
C VAL A 377 -2.63 -30.25 -6.13
N GLU A 378 -3.50 -31.25 -5.93
CA GLU A 378 -4.81 -31.03 -5.30
C GLU A 378 -4.56 -30.63 -3.84
N LEU A 379 -4.44 -29.34 -3.59
CA LEU A 379 -4.62 -28.79 -2.26
C LEU A 379 -6.13 -28.70 -2.03
N GLU A 380 -6.66 -29.58 -1.18
CA GLU A 380 -7.99 -29.41 -0.61
C GLU A 380 -8.06 -28.01 -0.01
N SER A 381 -9.01 -27.23 -0.51
CA SER A 381 -9.31 -25.90 0.03
C SER A 381 -9.76 -26.07 1.49
N PRO A 382 -9.34 -25.22 2.43
CA PRO A 382 -9.90 -25.30 3.78
C PRO A 382 -11.38 -24.95 3.71
N ASP A 383 -12.24 -25.95 3.91
CA ASP A 383 -13.68 -25.78 4.03
C ASP A 383 -14.00 -24.95 5.27
N TRP A 384 -14.41 -23.70 5.07
CA TRP A 384 -14.82 -22.77 6.13
C TRP A 384 -16.19 -23.10 6.74
N THR A 385 -16.76 -24.27 6.48
CA THR A 385 -18.12 -24.66 6.86
C THR A 385 -18.20 -25.80 7.88
N ARG A 386 -17.08 -26.23 8.48
CA ARG A 386 -17.13 -27.26 9.54
C ARG A 386 -17.65 -26.68 10.85
N THR A 387 -18.96 -26.71 11.00
CA THR A 387 -19.69 -26.57 12.27
C THR A 387 -19.03 -27.45 13.32
N LEU A 388 -18.68 -26.86 14.47
CA LEU A 388 -18.11 -27.54 15.62
C LEU A 388 -18.98 -28.74 15.99
N GLU A 389 -18.39 -29.95 15.99
CA GLU A 389 -19.03 -31.08 16.64
C GLU A 389 -19.11 -30.82 18.15
N PRO A 390 -20.26 -31.08 18.80
CA PRO A 390 -20.37 -30.93 20.24
C PRO A 390 -19.55 -32.03 20.90
N VAL A 391 -18.58 -31.62 21.71
CA VAL A 391 -17.82 -32.51 22.60
C VAL A 391 -18.80 -33.10 23.62
N ALA A 392 -18.87 -34.43 23.69
CA ALA A 392 -19.64 -35.14 24.70
C ALA A 392 -19.02 -34.91 26.09
N GLU A 393 -19.85 -34.52 27.07
CA GLU A 393 -19.42 -34.41 28.46
C GLU A 393 -19.05 -35.80 29.03
N PRO A 394 -18.03 -35.90 29.91
CA PRO A 394 -17.69 -37.15 30.56
C PRO A 394 -18.71 -37.47 31.66
N GLU A 395 -19.20 -38.71 31.69
CA GLU A 395 -20.12 -39.19 32.72
C GLU A 395 -19.48 -39.08 34.12
N GLU A 396 -20.20 -38.44 35.05
CA GLU A 396 -19.91 -38.49 36.47
C GLU A 396 -20.03 -39.94 36.96
N SER A 397 -18.89 -40.50 37.35
CA SER A 397 -18.85 -41.76 38.10
C SER A 397 -19.22 -41.45 39.54
N ASP A 398 -20.48 -41.73 39.85
CA ASP A 398 -21.06 -41.65 41.19
C ASP A 398 -20.44 -42.76 42.07
N ASP A 399 -19.53 -42.39 42.97
CA ASP A 399 -19.07 -43.26 44.05
C ASP A 399 -19.16 -42.51 45.38
N ARG A 400 -20.35 -42.56 45.98
CA ARG A 400 -20.59 -42.74 47.43
C ARG A 400 -22.07 -42.73 47.78
N GLY A 401 -22.56 -43.87 48.26
CA GLY A 401 -23.52 -43.96 49.37
C GLY A 401 -24.84 -44.65 49.07
#